data_AF-A0A0B8PIN3-F1
#
_entry.id   AF-A0A0B8PIN3-F1
#
_cell.length_a   1.000
_cell.length_b   1.000
_cell.length_c   1.000
_cell.angle_alpha   90.00
_cell.angle_beta   90.00
_cell.angle_gamma   90.00
#
_symmetry.space_group_name_H-M   'P 1'
#
loop_
_entity.id
_entity.type
_entity.pdbx_description
1 polymer ?
#
loop_
_entity_poly.entity_id
_entity_poly.type
_entity_poly.pdbx_seq_one_letter_code
_entity_poly.pdbx_strand_id
1 'polypeptide(L)'
;MLQQSRDSEALKKDVLEMREKMRDHLGGKKFERFMLKQDPGGITDVEFLTQYWVLNYSHTNPALTVWSDNVRILESLVEEGLLEKEQARI
;
A
#
# COMPACT_ATOMS: atom_id res chain seq x y z
N MET A 1 3.75 -14.32 8.17
CA MET A 1 2.27 -14.33 8.31
C MET A 1 1.75 -12.90 8.26
N LEU A 2 0.55 -12.65 7.71
CA LEU A 2 0.01 -11.29 7.59
C LEU A 2 -0.35 -10.69 8.96
N GLN A 3 -1.07 -11.44 9.80
CA GLN A 3 -1.60 -10.97 11.09
C GLN A 3 -0.58 -10.90 12.24
N GLN A 4 0.72 -10.86 11.94
CA GLN A 4 1.75 -10.72 12.97
C GLN A 4 1.78 -9.28 13.49
N SER A 5 1.90 -9.07 14.80
CA SER A 5 2.13 -7.74 15.37
C SER A 5 3.48 -7.19 14.91
N ARG A 6 3.51 -5.93 14.49
CA ARG A 6 4.69 -5.24 13.95
C ARG A 6 4.83 -3.87 14.60
N ASP A 7 6.08 -3.41 14.71
CA ASP A 7 6.35 -2.01 15.01
C ASP A 7 6.01 -1.15 13.77
N SER A 8 5.09 -0.20 13.94
CA SER A 8 4.54 0.57 12.82
C SER A 8 5.57 1.48 12.15
N GLU A 9 6.50 2.05 12.92
CA GLU A 9 7.51 2.96 12.38
C GLU A 9 8.59 2.20 11.61
N ALA A 10 9.06 1.07 12.15
CA ALA A 10 9.97 0.17 11.46
C ALA A 10 9.36 -0.36 10.16
N LEU A 11 8.11 -0.83 10.20
CA LEU A 11 7.41 -1.32 9.01
C LEU A 11 7.26 -0.22 7.95
N LYS A 12 6.86 0.99 8.36
CA LYS A 12 6.72 2.13 7.45
C LYS A 12 8.05 2.45 6.77
N LYS A 13 9.14 2.47 7.53
CA LYS A 13 10.49 2.68 7.00
C LYS A 13 10.86 1.62 5.97
N ASP A 14 10.69 0.34 6.30
CA ASP A 14 11.04 -0.78 5.41
C ASP A 14 10.24 -0.73 4.09
N VAL A 15 8.95 -0.41 4.15
CA VAL A 15 8.09 -0.28 2.96
C VAL A 15 8.53 0.90 2.09
N LEU A 16 8.85 2.04 2.69
CA LEU A 16 9.34 3.22 1.96
C LEU A 16 10.68 2.93 1.26
N GLU A 17 11.65 2.36 1.98
CA GLU A 17 12.96 2.02 1.42
C GLU A 17 12.83 0.99 0.28
N MET A 18 11.97 -0.02 0.45
CA MET A 18 11.68 -0.98 -0.61
C MET A 18 11.05 -0.30 -1.84
N ARG A 19 10.12 0.63 -1.63
CA ARG A 19 9.44 1.33 -2.72
C ARG A 19 10.37 2.23 -3.51
N GLU A 20 11.21 2.99 -2.80
CA GLU A 20 12.23 3.85 -3.40
C GLU A 20 13.21 3.03 -4.24
N LYS A 21 13.75 1.95 -3.66
CA LYS A 21 14.64 1.04 -4.39
C LYS A 21 13.99 0.48 -5.65
N MET A 22 12.72 0.06 -5.59
CA MET A 22 12.01 -0.42 -6.79
C MET A 22 11.82 0.67 -7.84
N ARG A 23 11.59 1.92 -7.41
CA ARG A 23 11.46 3.08 -8.30
C ARG A 23 12.73 3.31 -9.09
N ASP A 24 13.87 3.27 -8.43
CA ASP A 24 15.17 3.54 -9.06
C ASP A 24 15.54 2.49 -10.11
N HIS A 25 15.06 1.25 -9.96
CA HIS A 25 15.35 0.16 -10.89
C HIS A 25 14.31 0.00 -12.02
N LEU A 26 13.04 0.34 -11.76
CA LEU A 26 11.92 0.12 -12.69
C LEU A 26 11.38 1.41 -13.33
N GLY A 27 11.69 2.57 -12.76
CA GLY A 27 11.33 3.88 -13.30
C GLY A 27 12.08 4.13 -14.61
N GLY A 28 11.33 4.27 -15.70
CA GLY A 28 11.92 4.60 -16.99
C GLY A 28 12.43 6.04 -16.99
N LYS A 29 13.71 6.25 -17.33
CA LYS A 29 14.32 7.58 -17.54
C LYS A 29 13.86 8.25 -18.85
N LYS A 30 12.57 8.16 -19.19
CA LYS A 30 12.04 8.89 -20.34
C LYS A 30 11.48 10.21 -19.83
N PHE A 31 12.30 11.25 -19.94
CA PHE A 31 11.83 12.62 -19.80
C PHE A 31 10.57 12.80 -20.68
N GLU A 32 9.53 13.42 -20.10
CA GLU A 32 8.25 13.78 -20.73
C GLU A 32 7.12 12.72 -20.81
N ARG A 33 7.25 11.54 -20.20
CA ARG A 33 6.11 10.60 -20.11
C ARG A 33 5.88 10.10 -18.69
N PHE A 34 4.66 10.32 -18.18
CA PHE A 34 4.18 9.69 -16.96
C PHE A 34 3.96 8.19 -17.17
N MET A 35 4.69 7.37 -16.41
CA MET A 35 4.53 5.92 -16.38
C MET A 35 3.48 5.55 -15.34
N LEU A 36 2.24 5.32 -15.80
CA LEU A 36 1.06 5.02 -14.96
C LEU A 36 1.32 4.01 -13.83
N LYS A 37 2.21 3.04 -14.05
CA LYS A 37 2.56 2.04 -13.04
C LYS A 37 3.64 2.49 -12.05
N GLN A 38 4.75 3.04 -12.54
CA GLN A 38 6.01 3.11 -11.78
C GLN A 38 6.29 4.49 -11.17
N ASP A 39 5.71 5.54 -11.73
CA ASP A 39 5.97 6.91 -11.33
C ASP A 39 5.29 7.26 -9.99
N PRO A 40 5.71 8.34 -9.31
CA PRO A 40 5.02 8.83 -8.12
C PRO A 40 3.51 9.00 -8.35
N GLY A 41 2.70 8.44 -7.46
CA GLY A 41 1.24 8.42 -7.59
C GLY A 41 0.70 7.40 -8.60
N GLY A 42 1.56 6.57 -9.18
CA GLY A 42 1.16 5.47 -10.04
C GLY A 42 0.59 4.26 -9.29
N ILE A 43 0.17 3.25 -10.04
CA ILE A 43 -0.49 2.04 -9.51
C ILE A 43 0.37 1.33 -8.45
N THR A 44 1.70 1.26 -8.64
CA THR A 44 2.59 0.62 -7.66
C THR A 44 2.59 1.35 -6.31
N ASP A 45 2.38 2.67 -6.28
CA ASP A 45 2.29 3.40 -4.99
C ASP A 45 1.03 2.98 -4.22
N VAL A 46 -0.10 2.78 -4.92
CA VAL A 46 -1.34 2.28 -4.32
C VAL A 46 -1.17 0.86 -3.81
N GLU A 47 -0.53 -0.02 -4.59
CA GLU A 47 -0.22 -1.41 -4.16
C GLU A 47 0.63 -1.45 -2.89
N PHE A 48 1.61 -0.56 -2.76
CA PHE A 48 2.46 -0.48 -1.57
C PHE A 48 1.70 0.05 -0.34
N LEU A 49 0.80 1.01 -0.53
CA LEU A 49 -0.04 1.53 0.55
C LEU A 49 -1.00 0.47 1.07
N THR A 50 -1.71 -0.26 0.18
CA THR A 50 -2.62 -1.33 0.59
C THR A 50 -1.87 -2.44 1.34
N GLN A 51 -0.71 -2.86 0.82
CA GLN A 51 0.14 -3.85 1.50
C GLN A 51 0.62 -3.38 2.87
N TYR A 52 1.06 -2.13 2.98
CA TYR A 52 1.46 -1.54 4.26
C TYR A 52 0.33 -1.60 5.28
N TRP A 53 -0.87 -1.14 4.91
CA TRP A 53 -1.99 -1.11 5.83
C TRP A 53 -2.42 -2.51 6.28
N VAL A 54 -2.45 -3.49 5.37
CA VAL A 54 -2.72 -4.89 5.77
C VAL A 54 -1.66 -5.39 6.75
N LEU A 55 -0.36 -5.17 6.48
CA LEU A 55 0.70 -5.62 7.38
C LEU A 55 0.69 -4.91 8.73
N ASN A 56 0.31 -3.63 8.75
CA ASN A 56 0.31 -2.80 9.94
C ASN A 56 -0.88 -3.09 10.87
N TYR A 57 -2.05 -3.35 10.29
CA TYR A 57 -3.30 -3.43 11.06
C TYR A 57 -3.93 -4.82 11.15
N SER A 58 -3.55 -5.79 10.32
CA SER A 58 -4.22 -7.11 10.31
C SER A 58 -4.08 -7.93 11.59
N HIS A 59 -3.12 -7.61 12.47
CA HIS A 59 -3.03 -8.22 13.79
C HIS A 59 -4.23 -7.87 14.68
N THR A 60 -4.78 -6.65 14.55
CA THR A 60 -5.96 -6.17 15.29
C THR A 60 -7.23 -6.18 14.46
N ASN A 61 -7.12 -6.18 13.13
CA ASN A 61 -8.24 -6.12 12.18
C ASN A 61 -8.16 -7.30 11.19
N PRO A 62 -8.52 -8.53 11.59
CA PRO A 62 -8.40 -9.73 10.75
C PRO A 62 -9.13 -9.64 9.40
N ALA A 63 -10.18 -8.81 9.30
CA ALA A 63 -10.95 -8.57 8.07
C ALA A 63 -10.05 -8.12 6.90
N LEU A 64 -8.93 -7.44 7.17
CA LEU A 64 -7.97 -6.99 6.17
C LEU A 64 -7.23 -8.13 5.44
N THR A 65 -7.41 -9.38 5.87
CA THR A 65 -6.76 -10.56 5.26
C THR A 65 -7.70 -11.43 4.43
N VAL A 66 -8.96 -11.02 4.26
CA VAL A 66 -9.97 -11.77 3.50
C VAL A 66 -9.72 -11.66 2.00
N TRP A 67 -9.28 -10.50 1.54
CA TRP A 67 -9.10 -10.19 0.12
C TRP A 67 -7.64 -9.87 -0.20
N SER A 68 -7.24 -10.11 -1.44
CA SER A 68 -5.87 -9.86 -1.92
C SER A 68 -5.76 -8.77 -2.97
N ASP A 69 -6.88 -8.27 -3.51
CA ASP A 69 -6.90 -7.16 -4.46
C ASP A 69 -7.10 -5.80 -3.77
N ASN A 70 -6.52 -4.76 -4.36
CA ASN A 70 -6.49 -3.42 -3.77
C ASN A 70 -7.88 -2.81 -3.53
N VAL A 71 -8.84 -3.04 -4.44
CA VAL A 71 -10.18 -2.44 -4.34
C VAL A 71 -10.87 -2.94 -3.07
N ARG A 72 -10.97 -4.25 -2.89
CA ARG A 72 -11.61 -4.82 -1.71
C ARG A 72 -10.80 -4.61 -0.43
N ILE A 73 -9.47 -4.52 -0.51
CA ILE A 73 -8.66 -4.12 0.65
C ILE A 73 -8.98 -2.68 1.08
N LEU A 74 -9.11 -1.74 0.14
CA LEU A 74 -9.50 -0.36 0.44
C LEU A 74 -10.91 -0.27 1.04
N GLU A 75 -11.86 -1.07 0.52
CA GLU A 75 -13.19 -1.19 1.11
C GLU A 75 -13.13 -1.68 2.56
N SER A 76 -12.37 -2.76 2.83
CA SER A 76 -12.18 -3.27 4.19
C SER A 76 -11.51 -2.26 5.11
N LEU A 77 -10.57 -1.44 4.62
CA LEU A 77 -9.95 -0.38 5.42
C LEU A 77 -10.96 0.71 5.83
N VAL A 78 -11.95 1.02 4.98
CA VAL A 78 -13.04 1.94 5.32
C VAL A 78 -14.01 1.30 6.31
N GLU A 79 -14.40 0.04 6.09
CA GLU A 79 -15.31 -0.70 6.98
C GLU A 79 -14.75 -0.84 8.40
N GLU A 80 -13.43 -1.04 8.52
CA GLU A 80 -12.71 -1.11 9.79
C GLU A 80 -12.38 0.27 10.40
N GLY A 81 -12.76 1.37 9.73
CA GLY A 81 -12.55 2.73 10.22
C GLY A 81 -11.10 3.23 10.19
N LEU A 82 -10.24 2.57 9.40
CA LEU A 82 -8.81 2.91 9.24
C LEU A 82 -8.57 3.96 8.16
N LEU A 83 -9.52 4.13 7.23
CA LEU A 83 -9.53 5.18 6.21
C LEU A 83 -10.91 5.83 6.10
N GLU A 84 -10.92 7.12 5.77
CA GLU A 84 -12.17 7.77 5.36
C GLU A 84 -12.56 7.34 3.95
N LYS A 85 -13.88 7.30 3.68
CA LYS A 85 -14.41 6.90 2.38
C LYS A 85 -13.85 7.71 1.21
N GLU A 86 -13.58 8.99 1.41
CA GLU A 86 -13.01 9.85 0.37
C GLU A 86 -11.56 9.47 0.04
N GLN A 87 -10.80 9.00 1.03
CA GLN A 87 -9.41 8.57 0.84
C GLN A 87 -9.30 7.23 0.11
N ALA A 88 -10.30 6.36 0.26
CA ALA A 88 -10.36 5.05 -0.40
C ALA A 88 -10.93 5.12 -1.82
N ARG A 89 -11.33 6.30 -2.29
CA ARG A 89 -11.93 6.49 -3.61
C ARG A 89 -10.83 6.50 -4.68
N ILE A 90 -10.88 5.51 -5.56
CA ILE A 90 -9.99 5.31 -6.71
C ILE A 90 -10.76 5.27 -8.02
#